data_AF-A0A936FQ88-F1
#
_entry.id   AF-A0A936FQ88-F1
#
_cell.length_a   1.000
_cell.length_b   1.000
_cell.length_c   1.000
_cell.angle_alpha   90.00
_cell.angle_beta   90.00
_cell.angle_gamma   90.00
#
_symmetry.space_group_name_H-M   'P 1'
#
loop_
_entity.id
_entity.type
_entity.pdbx_description
1 polymer ?
#
loop_
_entity_poly.entity_id
_entity_poly.type
_entity_poly.pdbx_seq_one_letter_code
_entity_poly.pdbx_strand_id
1 'polypeptide(L)'
;MKILIPFAVAIFFCTASFGQNKDKIESFKIAFITQKLNLSSDEAQKFWPIFNEMQSAIKQSRQSSKTDKPVNDMSEDEAARFIKESLDAEQKEYQAKQNAYNKFKGVISSKKIAMLRQVEREFKEEMLKKMQEKREMKRNRMMNDN
;
A
#
# COMPACT_ATOMS: atom_id res chain seq x y z
N MET A 1 46.89 25.24 10.01
CA MET A 1 45.56 25.83 9.71
C MET A 1 44.57 25.30 10.74
N LYS A 2 43.67 26.16 11.21
CA LYS A 2 42.85 25.99 12.42
C LYS A 2 41.65 25.05 12.19
N ILE A 3 41.27 24.44 13.31
CA ILE A 3 40.20 23.46 13.60
C ILE A 3 38.80 24.09 13.36
N LEU A 4 37.78 23.29 12.99
CA LEU A 4 36.48 23.21 13.70
C LEU A 4 35.43 22.39 12.93
N ILE A 5 35.03 21.24 13.49
CA ILE A 5 33.72 20.60 13.26
C ILE A 5 32.88 20.95 14.50
N PRO A 6 31.80 21.74 14.41
CA PRO A 6 30.79 21.81 15.47
C PRO A 6 29.80 20.65 15.25
N PHE A 7 29.64 19.72 16.19
CA PHE A 7 28.84 19.79 17.43
C PHE A 7 27.34 19.53 17.20
N ALA A 8 26.85 18.46 17.86
CA ALA A 8 25.46 18.10 18.16
C ALA A 8 24.56 17.78 16.96
N VAL A 9 23.80 16.68 16.94
CA VAL A 9 22.77 16.34 17.93
C VAL A 9 22.61 14.82 17.96
N ALA A 10 22.78 14.24 19.15
CA ALA A 10 22.18 12.98 19.55
C ALA A 10 20.66 13.17 19.63
N ILE A 11 19.87 12.18 19.20
CA ILE A 11 18.41 11.94 19.40
C ILE A 11 18.02 11.01 18.22
N PHE A 12 17.36 9.87 18.33
CA PHE A 12 16.53 9.30 19.37
C PHE A 12 16.40 7.79 19.08
N PHE A 13 16.38 6.99 20.14
CA PHE A 13 15.52 5.83 20.32
C PHE A 13 14.34 5.72 19.32
N CYS A 14 14.11 4.53 18.76
CA CYS A 14 12.92 3.78 19.14
C CYS A 14 12.97 2.32 18.67
N THR A 15 12.76 1.43 19.62
CA THR A 15 12.50 0.01 19.45
C THR A 15 11.16 -0.21 18.74
N ALA A 16 11.14 -0.96 17.64
CA ALA A 16 9.89 -1.44 17.04
C ALA A 16 10.07 -2.82 16.37
N SER A 17 10.28 -3.87 17.17
CA SER A 17 10.30 -5.27 16.69
C SER A 17 8.94 -5.80 16.20
N PHE A 18 7.91 -4.95 16.06
CA PHE A 18 6.64 -5.27 15.37
C PHE A 18 6.59 -4.79 13.90
N GLY A 19 7.61 -4.05 13.43
CA GLY A 19 7.69 -3.48 12.07
C GLY A 19 8.25 -4.40 10.98
N GLN A 20 9.13 -5.35 11.34
CA GLN A 20 9.98 -6.06 10.36
C GLN A 20 9.24 -6.74 9.19
N ASN A 21 8.01 -7.24 9.38
CA ASN A 21 7.25 -7.86 8.29
C ASN A 21 6.52 -6.84 7.41
N LYS A 22 6.04 -5.73 7.98
CA LYS A 22 5.41 -4.66 7.21
C LYS A 22 6.45 -3.96 6.34
N ASP A 23 7.61 -3.68 6.93
CA ASP A 23 8.73 -3.02 6.25
C ASP A 23 9.26 -3.88 5.08
N LYS A 24 9.27 -5.21 5.23
CA LYS A 24 9.63 -6.15 4.15
C LYS A 24 8.63 -6.13 2.99
N ILE A 25 7.33 -6.05 3.27
CA ILE A 25 6.30 -5.97 2.23
C ILE A 25 6.36 -4.62 1.52
N GLU A 26 6.59 -3.54 2.26
CA GLU A 26 6.68 -2.19 1.72
C GLU A 26 7.92 -2.01 0.85
N SER A 27 9.10 -2.44 1.32
CA SER A 27 10.33 -2.45 0.53
C SER A 27 10.19 -3.31 -0.74
N PHE A 28 9.58 -4.49 -0.63
CA PHE A 28 9.30 -5.31 -1.81
C PHE A 28 8.35 -4.62 -2.79
N LYS A 29 7.29 -3.94 -2.30
CA LYS A 29 6.40 -3.13 -3.13
C LYS A 29 7.16 -2.01 -3.83
N ILE A 30 8.02 -1.32 -3.10
CA ILE A 30 8.82 -0.21 -3.64
C ILE A 30 9.70 -0.71 -4.78
N ALA A 31 10.45 -1.79 -4.56
CA ALA A 31 11.28 -2.41 -5.58
C ALA A 31 10.44 -2.87 -6.79
N PHE A 32 9.35 -3.59 -6.55
CA PHE A 32 8.50 -4.17 -7.59
C PHE A 32 7.89 -3.10 -8.51
N ILE A 33 7.27 -2.07 -7.93
CA ILE A 33 6.61 -1.01 -8.71
C ILE A 33 7.65 -0.17 -9.45
N THR A 34 8.75 0.22 -8.79
CA THR A 34 9.82 1.02 -9.40
C THR A 34 10.41 0.31 -10.61
N GLN A 35 10.69 -1.00 -10.49
CA GLN A 35 11.23 -1.80 -11.58
C GLN A 35 10.22 -1.99 -12.71
N LYS A 36 8.98 -2.39 -12.40
CA LYS A 36 7.95 -2.66 -13.41
C LYS A 36 7.56 -1.41 -14.21
N LEU A 37 7.50 -0.25 -13.54
CA LEU A 37 7.24 1.03 -14.20
C LEU A 37 8.48 1.65 -14.84
N ASN A 38 9.67 1.07 -14.64
CA ASN A 38 10.96 1.61 -15.06
C ASN A 38 11.11 3.09 -14.65
N LEU A 39 10.92 3.37 -13.37
CA LEU A 39 11.06 4.72 -12.83
C LEU A 39 12.54 5.08 -12.72
N SER A 40 12.91 6.26 -13.23
CA SER A 40 14.20 6.86 -12.90
C SER A 40 14.23 7.29 -11.43
N SER A 41 15.43 7.58 -10.91
CA SER A 41 15.56 8.09 -9.53
C SER A 41 14.72 9.36 -9.31
N ASP A 42 14.75 10.29 -10.27
CA ASP A 42 14.01 11.55 -10.19
C ASP A 42 12.49 11.35 -10.27
N GLU A 43 12.04 10.43 -11.15
CA GLU A 43 10.63 10.07 -11.23
C GLU A 43 10.18 9.39 -9.93
N ALA A 44 10.95 8.44 -9.40
CA ALA A 44 10.63 7.70 -8.19
C ALA A 44 10.48 8.62 -6.97
N GLN A 45 11.40 9.57 -6.79
CA GLN A 45 11.36 10.53 -5.68
C GLN A 45 10.06 11.35 -5.67
N LYS A 46 9.52 11.69 -6.84
CA LYS A 46 8.26 12.44 -6.99
C LYS A 46 7.02 11.53 -7.01
N PHE A 47 7.16 10.31 -7.52
CA PHE A 47 6.08 9.33 -7.67
C PHE A 47 5.59 8.81 -6.31
N TRP A 48 6.50 8.39 -5.43
CA TRP A 48 6.15 7.70 -4.19
C TRP A 48 5.26 8.52 -3.24
N PRO A 49 5.50 9.83 -3.02
CA PRO A 49 4.61 10.65 -2.21
C PRO A 49 3.16 10.65 -2.73
N ILE A 50 2.96 10.79 -4.04
CA ILE A 50 1.63 10.80 -4.67
C ILE A 50 0.97 9.42 -4.55
N PHE A 51 1.72 8.35 -4.82
CA PHE A 51 1.22 6.99 -4.71
C PHE A 51 0.80 6.66 -3.27
N ASN A 52 1.61 7.04 -2.28
CA ASN A 52 1.34 6.78 -0.88
C ASN A 52 0.12 7.55 -0.37
N GLU A 53 -0.03 8.81 -0.78
CA GLU A 53 -1.23 9.62 -0.50
C GLU A 53 -2.49 8.93 -1.04
N MET A 54 -2.46 8.49 -2.31
CA MET A 54 -3.55 7.75 -2.94
C MET A 54 -3.89 6.46 -2.18
N GLN A 55 -2.89 5.64 -1.86
CA GLN A 55 -3.10 4.37 -1.14
C GLN A 55 -3.65 4.61 0.26
N SER A 56 -3.19 5.65 0.95
CA SER A 56 -3.69 6.02 2.28
C SER A 56 -5.16 6.42 2.22
N ALA A 57 -5.53 7.29 1.27
CA ALA A 57 -6.92 7.71 1.07
C ALA A 57 -7.84 6.53 0.73
N ILE A 58 -7.42 5.65 -0.18
CA ILE A 58 -8.17 4.43 -0.52
C ILE A 58 -8.33 3.53 0.70
N LYS A 59 -7.27 3.33 1.48
CA LYS A 59 -7.31 2.49 2.68
C LYS A 59 -8.28 3.06 3.72
N GLN A 60 -8.21 4.36 3.98
CA GLN A 60 -9.11 5.03 4.93
C GLN A 60 -10.56 4.92 4.49
N SER A 61 -10.83 5.13 3.19
CA SER A 61 -12.17 4.99 2.61
C SER A 61 -12.76 3.59 2.84
N ARG A 62 -11.97 2.55 2.56
CA ARG A 62 -12.37 1.15 2.80
C ARG A 62 -12.55 0.82 4.27
N GLN A 63 -11.79 1.49 5.16
CA GLN A 63 -11.92 1.27 6.59
C GLN A 63 -13.21 1.91 7.12
N SER A 64 -13.62 3.06 6.59
CA SER A 64 -14.85 3.73 7.01
C SER A 64 -16.14 3.03 6.59
N SER A 65 -16.11 2.17 5.57
CA SER A 65 -17.29 1.41 5.11
C SER A 65 -17.29 -0.06 5.53
N LYS A 66 -16.34 -0.49 6.39
CA LYS A 66 -16.31 -1.86 6.89
C LYS A 66 -17.38 -2.06 7.96
N THR A 67 -18.05 -3.20 7.88
CA THR A 67 -18.94 -3.71 8.91
C THR A 67 -18.46 -5.10 9.34
N ASP A 68 -18.46 -5.35 10.65
CA ASP A 68 -18.22 -6.68 11.20
C ASP A 68 -19.54 -7.48 11.31
N LYS A 69 -20.69 -6.81 11.18
CA LYS A 69 -22.01 -7.44 11.23
C LYS A 69 -22.32 -8.08 9.86
N PRO A 70 -22.67 -9.38 9.80
CA PRO A 70 -23.15 -10.00 8.57
C PRO A 70 -24.36 -9.25 8.03
N VAL A 71 -24.40 -9.02 6.71
CA VAL A 71 -25.49 -8.28 6.07
C VAL A 71 -26.86 -8.91 6.35
N ASN A 72 -26.94 -10.24 6.41
CA ASN A 72 -28.17 -10.98 6.71
C ASN A 72 -28.75 -10.70 8.10
N ASP A 73 -27.94 -10.18 9.03
CA ASP A 73 -28.36 -9.88 10.39
C ASP A 73 -28.75 -8.41 10.57
N MET A 74 -28.63 -7.59 9.51
CA MET A 74 -28.94 -6.16 9.54
C MET A 74 -30.45 -5.91 9.49
N SER A 75 -30.90 -4.87 10.18
CA SER A 75 -32.23 -4.29 9.90
C SER A 75 -32.21 -3.55 8.56
N GLU A 76 -33.40 -3.25 8.01
CA GLU A 76 -33.51 -2.45 6.77
C GLU A 76 -32.81 -1.09 6.88
N ASP A 77 -32.93 -0.41 8.02
CA ASP A 77 -32.26 0.88 8.25
C ASP A 77 -30.73 0.75 8.31
N GLU A 78 -30.22 -0.31 8.96
CA GLU A 78 -28.79 -0.60 9.00
C GLU A 78 -28.25 -0.94 7.61
N ALA A 79 -28.99 -1.74 6.83
CA ALA A 79 -28.64 -2.09 5.46
C ALA A 79 -28.63 -0.86 4.55
N ALA A 80 -29.64 0.01 4.64
CA ALA A 80 -29.70 1.26 3.89
C ALA A 80 -28.51 2.18 4.21
N ARG A 81 -28.15 2.29 5.49
CA ARG A 81 -26.97 3.05 5.93
C ARG A 81 -25.67 2.43 5.41
N PHE A 82 -25.54 1.11 5.49
CA PHE A 82 -24.37 0.40 4.98
C PHE A 82 -24.17 0.59 3.47
N ILE A 83 -25.25 0.56 2.68
CA ILE A 83 -25.22 0.87 1.25
C ILE A 83 -24.71 2.30 1.02
N LYS A 84 -25.27 3.28 1.75
CA LYS A 84 -24.86 4.68 1.62
C LYS A 84 -23.39 4.91 1.95
N GLU A 85 -22.90 4.31 3.04
CA GLU A 85 -21.49 4.41 3.45
C GLU A 85 -20.56 3.70 2.45
N SER A 86 -20.99 2.58 1.88
CA SER A 86 -20.23 1.87 0.83
C SER A 86 -20.11 2.69 -0.46
N LEU A 87 -21.20 3.32 -0.92
CA LEU A 87 -21.19 4.18 -2.09
C LEU A 87 -20.33 5.45 -1.88
N ASP A 88 -20.40 6.06 -0.71
CA ASP A 88 -19.54 7.20 -0.36
C ASP A 88 -18.05 6.78 -0.35
N ALA A 89 -17.75 5.59 0.14
CA ALA A 89 -16.39 5.06 0.11
C ALA A 89 -15.87 4.81 -1.32
N GLU A 90 -16.70 4.27 -2.21
CA GLU A 90 -16.37 4.11 -3.63
C GLU A 90 -16.10 5.46 -4.30
N GLN A 91 -16.93 6.46 -4.03
CA GLN A 91 -16.76 7.81 -4.56
C GLN A 91 -15.43 8.44 -4.10
N LYS A 92 -15.10 8.31 -2.81
CA LYS A 92 -13.82 8.78 -2.25
C LYS A 92 -12.63 8.05 -2.86
N GLU A 93 -12.72 6.74 -3.08
CA GLU A 93 -11.67 6.00 -3.78
C GLU A 93 -11.46 6.50 -5.21
N TYR A 94 -12.55 6.76 -5.94
CA TYR A 94 -12.48 7.27 -7.30
C TYR A 94 -11.81 8.66 -7.33
N GLN A 95 -12.21 9.56 -6.44
CA GLN A 95 -11.61 10.89 -6.31
C GLN A 95 -10.12 10.82 -5.95
N ALA A 96 -9.73 9.94 -5.02
CA ALA A 96 -8.32 9.73 -4.68
C ALA A 96 -7.49 9.29 -5.89
N LYS A 97 -8.01 8.35 -6.69
CA LYS A 97 -7.38 7.90 -7.94
C LYS A 97 -7.29 9.04 -8.95
N GLN A 98 -8.37 9.78 -9.17
CA GLN A 98 -8.40 10.91 -10.11
C GLN A 98 -7.38 12.00 -9.74
N ASN A 99 -7.30 12.36 -8.46
CA ASN A 99 -6.35 13.33 -7.94
C ASN A 99 -4.90 12.87 -8.16
N ALA A 100 -4.61 11.61 -7.84
CA ALA A 100 -3.29 11.02 -8.07
C ALA A 100 -2.93 10.99 -9.56
N TYR A 101 -3.86 10.60 -10.43
CA TYR A 101 -3.67 10.61 -11.88
C TYR A 101 -3.30 11.99 -12.41
N ASN A 102 -3.97 13.04 -11.94
CA ASN A 102 -3.65 14.41 -12.34
C ASN A 102 -2.26 14.84 -11.84
N LYS A 103 -1.87 14.48 -10.61
CA LYS A 103 -0.53 14.73 -10.07
C LYS A 103 0.55 13.97 -10.86
N PHE A 104 0.29 12.73 -11.28
CA PHE A 104 1.27 11.92 -12.02
C PHE A 104 1.58 12.44 -13.43
N LYS A 105 0.67 13.16 -14.10
CA LYS A 105 0.89 13.67 -15.47
C LYS A 105 2.13 14.56 -15.60
N GLY A 106 2.53 15.24 -14.52
CA GLY A 106 3.76 16.06 -14.47
C GLY A 106 5.00 15.31 -13.97
N VAL A 107 4.89 14.02 -13.68
CA VAL A 107 5.94 13.22 -13.02
C VAL A 107 6.36 12.02 -13.87
N ILE A 108 5.42 11.31 -14.47
CA ILE A 108 5.66 10.12 -15.30
C ILE A 108 4.79 10.15 -16.55
N SER A 109 5.23 9.43 -17.59
CA SER A 109 4.48 9.34 -18.85
C SER A 109 3.09 8.70 -18.67
N SER A 110 2.14 9.07 -19.53
CA SER A 110 0.79 8.48 -19.56
C SER A 110 0.80 6.96 -19.73
N LYS A 111 1.80 6.40 -20.43
CA LYS A 111 1.98 4.95 -20.56
C LYS A 111 2.29 4.29 -19.21
N LYS A 112 3.21 4.86 -18.42
CA LYS A 112 3.52 4.37 -17.06
C LYS A 112 2.31 4.49 -16.14
N ILE A 113 1.56 5.59 -16.26
CA ILE A 113 0.31 5.81 -15.52
C ILE A 113 -0.74 4.75 -15.85
N ALA A 114 -0.94 4.43 -17.13
CA ALA A 114 -1.89 3.39 -17.55
C ALA A 114 -1.47 2.00 -17.03
N MET A 115 -0.16 1.72 -17.06
CA MET A 115 0.43 0.46 -16.60
C MET A 115 0.34 0.28 -15.08
N LEU A 116 0.26 1.36 -14.30
CA LEU A 116 0.19 1.30 -12.83
C LEU A 116 -0.90 0.35 -12.32
N ARG A 117 -2.09 0.37 -12.93
CA ARG A 117 -3.20 -0.53 -12.53
C ARG A 117 -2.85 -2.01 -12.72
N GLN A 118 -2.11 -2.33 -13.78
CA GLN A 118 -1.65 -3.69 -14.03
C GLN A 118 -0.59 -4.09 -13.01
N VAL A 119 0.40 -3.24 -12.77
CA VAL A 119 1.49 -3.49 -11.80
C VAL A 119 0.94 -3.68 -10.39
N GLU A 120 -0.06 -2.91 -9.97
CA GLU A 120 -0.70 -3.09 -8.66
C GLU A 120 -1.46 -4.43 -8.53
N ARG A 121 -2.04 -4.95 -9.62
CA ARG A 121 -2.66 -6.29 -9.62
C ARG A 121 -1.60 -7.38 -9.56
N GLU A 122 -0.58 -7.31 -10.42
CA GLU A 122 0.53 -8.26 -10.42
C GLU A 122 1.21 -8.33 -9.05
N PHE A 123 1.41 -7.19 -8.38
CA PHE A 123 1.96 -7.17 -7.03
C PHE A 123 1.08 -7.94 -6.03
N LYS A 124 -0.25 -7.79 -6.11
CA LYS A 124 -1.18 -8.53 -5.22
C LYS A 124 -1.14 -10.03 -5.48
N GLU A 125 -1.10 -10.43 -6.75
CA GLU A 125 -0.99 -11.83 -7.16
C GLU A 125 0.32 -12.46 -6.65
N GLU A 126 1.45 -11.77 -6.83
CA GLU A 126 2.74 -12.17 -6.29
C GLU A 126 2.74 -12.31 -4.77
N MET A 127 2.08 -11.39 -4.06
CA MET A 127 1.92 -11.47 -2.61
C MET A 127 1.09 -12.69 -2.18
N LEU A 128 0.00 -12.99 -2.88
CA LEU A 128 -0.83 -14.16 -2.60
C LEU A 128 -0.04 -15.46 -2.81
N LYS A 129 0.70 -15.56 -3.92
CA LYS A 129 1.56 -16.70 -4.23
C LYS A 129 2.62 -16.92 -3.15
N LYS A 130 3.36 -15.87 -2.76
CA LYS A 130 4.37 -15.95 -1.68
C LYS A 130 3.76 -16.38 -0.35
N MET A 131 2.53 -15.95 -0.05
CA MET A 131 1.82 -16.37 1.16
C MET A 131 1.42 -17.84 1.12
N GLN A 132 0.98 -18.35 -0.04
CA GLN A 132 0.65 -19.76 -0.25
C GLN A 132 1.91 -20.63 -0.10
N GLU A 133 2.98 -20.33 -0.82
CA GLU A 133 4.26 -21.06 -0.74
C GLU A 133 4.80 -21.13 0.70
N LYS A 134 4.71 -20.01 1.45
CA LYS A 134 5.13 -19.97 2.85
C LYS A 134 4.29 -20.88 3.74
N ARG A 135 2.98 -21.03 3.46
CA ARG A 135 2.10 -21.95 4.20
C ARG A 135 2.45 -23.40 3.88
N GLU A 136 2.70 -23.73 2.61
CA GLU A 136 3.07 -25.08 2.18
C GLU A 136 4.42 -25.52 2.77
N MET A 137 5.44 -24.66 2.70
CA MET A 137 6.75 -24.93 3.30
C MET A 137 6.69 -25.13 4.82
N LYS A 138 5.73 -24.48 5.50
CA LYS A 138 5.51 -24.70 6.94
C LYS A 138 4.84 -26.05 7.19
N ARG A 139 3.81 -26.38 6.41
CA ARG A 139 3.10 -27.67 6.51
C ARG A 139 4.02 -28.86 6.25
N ASN A 140 4.85 -28.80 5.19
CA ASN A 140 5.76 -29.89 4.84
C ASN A 140 6.84 -30.11 5.91
N ARG A 141 7.32 -29.06 6.57
CA ARG A 141 8.24 -29.20 7.72
C ARG A 141 7.58 -29.95 8.88
N MET A 142 6.37 -29.55 9.26
CA MET A 142 5.63 -30.23 10.34
C MET A 142 5.33 -31.71 10.04
N MET A 143 5.18 -32.09 8.76
CA MET A 143 4.94 -33.47 8.35
C MET A 143 6.20 -34.34 8.35
N ASN A 144 7.38 -33.75 8.14
CA ASN A 144 8.65 -34.47 8.09
C ASN A 144 9.34 -34.57 9.47
N ASP A 145 8.89 -33.77 10.44
CA ASP A 145 9.42 -33.74 11.81
C ASP A 145 8.63 -34.70 12.76
N ASN A 146 7.66 -35.46 12.23
CA ASN A 146 6.82 -36.46 12.92
C ASN A 146 7.11 -37.87 12.39
#